data_AF-A0A2T4ARQ4-F1
#
_entry.id   AF-A0A2T4ARQ4-F1
#
_cell.length_a   1.000
_cell.length_b   1.000
_cell.length_c   1.000
_cell.angle_alpha   90.00
_cell.angle_beta   90.00
_cell.angle_gamma   90.00
#
_symmetry.space_group_name_H-M   'P 1'
#
loop_
_entity.id
_entity.type
_entity.pdbx_description
1 polymer ?
#
loop_
_entity_poly.entity_id
_entity_poly.type
_entity_poly.pdbx_seq_one_letter_code
_entity_poly.pdbx_strand_id
1 'polypeptide(L)'
;MALKIPLLLYGTAWKEERTAHLTETAVLKGFTCIDTANYPTAYNEKLTGDGIAAALKSGVKRRDLFIYSHIMLRSKQNSRQSGLTIRSLGVSNFKLPQIKEVYANATVKPVIVQNRFYKETSFDVGLREFCAERAVKLNVEKELAFYVLILGLGGIQILDGTTNPERMAQDLKTVGEVFGNKRRLRELQTDFDAFRQLLSKLSTGAE
;
A
#
# COMPACT_ATOMS: atom_id res chain seq x y z
N MET A 1 -12.37 16.97 10.30
CA MET A 1 -12.34 15.48 10.29
C MET A 1 -10.92 15.06 9.97
N ALA A 2 -10.28 14.27 10.83
CA ALA A 2 -8.98 13.68 10.52
C ALA A 2 -9.12 12.80 9.26
N LEU A 3 -8.22 12.95 8.27
CA LEU A 3 -8.18 12.03 7.14
C LEU A 3 -7.99 10.61 7.69
N LYS A 4 -8.96 9.73 7.48
CA LYS A 4 -8.83 8.31 7.77
C LYS A 4 -7.92 7.73 6.68
N ILE A 5 -6.62 7.76 6.92
CA ILE A 5 -5.63 7.24 5.98
C ILE A 5 -5.89 5.74 5.81
N PRO A 6 -6.16 5.25 4.60
CA PRO A 6 -6.45 3.84 4.36
C PRO A 6 -5.20 3.00 4.61
N LEU A 7 -5.33 1.92 5.38
CA LEU A 7 -4.19 1.04 5.69
C LEU A 7 -3.78 0.18 4.47
N LEU A 8 -4.74 -0.12 3.59
CA LEU A 8 -4.54 -0.86 2.36
C LEU A 8 -4.81 0.02 1.14
N LEU A 9 -3.91 -0.04 0.16
CA LEU A 9 -4.05 0.53 -1.17
C LEU A 9 -4.18 -0.61 -2.17
N TYR A 10 -5.03 -0.45 -3.16
CA TYR A 10 -5.15 -1.41 -4.24
C TYR A 10 -4.21 -1.05 -5.40
N GLY A 11 -3.16 -1.84 -5.61
CA GLY A 11 -2.16 -1.59 -6.66
C GLY A 11 -2.52 -2.21 -7.99
N THR A 12 -2.52 -1.45 -9.09
CA THR A 12 -3.05 -1.89 -10.39
C THR A 12 -2.03 -2.50 -11.36
N ALA A 13 -0.78 -2.68 -10.93
CA ALA A 13 0.29 -3.25 -11.74
C ALA A 13 -0.03 -4.68 -12.22
N TRP A 14 0.40 -5.01 -13.44
CA TRP A 14 0.37 -6.36 -14.04
C TRP A 14 -1.03 -7.00 -14.12
N LYS A 15 -2.06 -6.18 -14.28
CA LYS A 15 -3.46 -6.63 -14.42
C LYS A 15 -3.96 -6.65 -15.86
N GLU A 16 -3.20 -6.07 -16.78
CA GLU A 16 -3.44 -6.13 -18.23
C GLU A 16 -4.88 -5.71 -18.59
N GLU A 17 -5.59 -6.45 -19.46
CA GLU A 17 -6.96 -6.16 -19.87
C GLU A 17 -7.98 -6.24 -18.73
N ARG A 18 -7.67 -7.00 -17.67
CA ARG A 18 -8.54 -7.14 -16.49
C ARG A 18 -8.51 -5.92 -15.57
N THR A 19 -7.62 -4.96 -15.81
CA THR A 19 -7.40 -3.79 -14.93
C THR A 19 -8.70 -3.07 -14.58
N ALA A 20 -9.59 -2.82 -15.56
CA ALA A 20 -10.85 -2.10 -15.31
C ALA A 20 -11.77 -2.88 -14.36
N HIS A 21 -12.08 -4.12 -14.71
CA HIS A 21 -12.93 -5.00 -13.90
C HIS A 21 -12.39 -5.20 -12.48
N LEU A 22 -11.08 -5.44 -12.38
CA LEU A 22 -10.40 -5.65 -11.09
C LEU A 22 -10.35 -4.37 -10.24
N THR A 23 -10.26 -3.19 -10.85
CA THR A 23 -10.32 -1.91 -10.13
C THR A 23 -11.72 -1.62 -9.63
N GLU A 24 -12.73 -1.79 -10.48
CA GLU A 24 -14.13 -1.66 -10.08
C GLU A 24 -14.45 -2.60 -8.91
N THR A 25 -14.09 -3.88 -9.05
CA THR A 25 -14.34 -4.90 -8.02
C THR A 25 -13.70 -4.52 -6.69
N ALA A 26 -12.44 -4.10 -6.68
CA ALA A 26 -11.75 -3.69 -5.45
C ALA A 26 -12.46 -2.50 -4.78
N VAL A 27 -12.86 -1.48 -5.55
CA VAL A 27 -13.59 -0.33 -5.01
C VAL A 27 -14.94 -0.77 -4.41
N LEU A 28 -15.69 -1.63 -5.11
CA LEU A 28 -16.97 -2.15 -4.62
C LEU A 28 -16.82 -3.05 -3.38
N LYS A 29 -15.68 -3.72 -3.21
CA LYS A 29 -15.35 -4.49 -2.00
C LYS A 29 -14.91 -3.61 -0.82
N GLY A 30 -14.65 -2.32 -1.04
CA GLY A 30 -14.36 -1.34 0.01
C GLY A 30 -12.96 -0.73 -0.01
N PHE A 31 -12.15 -1.00 -1.04
CA PHE A 31 -10.91 -0.26 -1.22
C PHE A 31 -11.22 1.22 -1.51
N THR A 32 -10.62 2.09 -0.72
CA THR A 32 -10.77 3.55 -0.86
C THR A 32 -9.52 4.24 -1.38
N CYS A 33 -8.43 3.49 -1.60
CA CYS A 33 -7.20 4.00 -2.19
C CYS A 33 -6.74 3.12 -3.33
N ILE A 34 -6.53 3.72 -4.50
CA ILE A 34 -6.10 3.04 -5.72
C ILE A 34 -4.72 3.58 -6.11
N ASP A 35 -3.77 2.70 -6.35
CA ASP A 35 -2.42 3.01 -6.80
C ASP A 35 -2.23 2.54 -8.24
N THR A 36 -1.82 3.46 -9.11
CA THR A 36 -1.58 3.25 -10.54
C THR A 36 -0.36 4.05 -10.99
N ALA A 37 0.05 3.97 -12.25
CA ALA A 37 1.19 4.75 -12.74
C ALA A 37 1.14 4.99 -14.24
N ASN A 38 1.73 6.09 -14.68
CA ASN A 38 2.05 6.32 -16.09
C ASN A 38 3.29 5.51 -16.50
N TYR A 39 3.17 4.18 -16.40
CA TYR A 39 4.20 3.21 -16.79
C TYR A 39 3.55 2.07 -17.58
N PRO A 40 3.31 2.26 -18.89
CA PRO A 40 2.48 1.38 -19.71
C PRO A 40 2.93 -0.09 -19.77
N THR A 41 4.20 -0.36 -19.46
CA THR A 41 4.73 -1.73 -19.40
C THR A 41 4.05 -2.57 -18.32
N ALA A 42 3.65 -1.97 -17.20
CA ALA A 42 3.01 -2.69 -16.09
C ALA A 42 1.64 -2.14 -15.72
N TYR A 43 1.31 -0.91 -16.10
CA TYR A 43 0.09 -0.22 -15.67
C TYR A 43 -0.75 0.22 -16.86
N ASN A 44 -2.06 0.27 -16.65
CA ASN A 44 -3.01 0.80 -17.62
C ASN A 44 -3.91 1.82 -16.94
N GLU A 45 -3.45 3.08 -16.86
CA GLU A 45 -4.19 4.16 -16.18
C GLU A 45 -5.57 4.40 -16.79
N LYS A 46 -5.71 4.21 -18.11
CA LYS A 46 -7.01 4.36 -18.78
C LYS A 46 -7.99 3.32 -18.22
N LEU A 47 -7.62 2.04 -18.20
CA LEU A 47 -8.49 0.99 -17.67
C LEU A 47 -8.70 1.16 -16.16
N THR A 48 -7.72 1.62 -15.39
CA THR A 48 -7.93 2.00 -13.98
C THR A 48 -9.01 3.07 -13.87
N GLY A 49 -8.95 4.12 -14.70
CA GLY A 49 -9.96 5.17 -14.77
C GLY A 49 -11.34 4.65 -15.15
N ASP A 50 -11.43 3.75 -16.13
CA ASP A 50 -12.68 3.12 -16.57
C ASP A 50 -13.31 2.30 -15.42
N GLY A 51 -12.51 1.55 -14.66
CA GLY A 51 -12.98 0.79 -13.48
C GLY A 51 -13.45 1.69 -12.33
N ILE A 52 -12.74 2.78 -12.05
CA ILE A 52 -13.19 3.78 -11.07
C ILE A 52 -14.51 4.40 -11.53
N ALA A 53 -14.63 4.79 -12.80
CA ALA A 53 -15.84 5.38 -13.35
C ALA A 53 -17.05 4.42 -13.25
N ALA A 54 -16.84 3.12 -13.45
CA ALA A 54 -17.87 2.11 -13.24
C ALA A 54 -18.34 2.05 -11.77
N ALA A 55 -17.41 2.00 -10.81
CA ALA A 55 -17.75 2.01 -9.39
C ALA A 55 -18.48 3.29 -8.94
N LEU A 56 -18.13 4.45 -9.50
CA LEU A 56 -18.84 5.71 -9.24
C LEU A 56 -20.31 5.64 -9.71
N LYS A 57 -20.59 5.00 -10.84
CA LYS A 57 -21.97 4.79 -11.33
C LYS A 57 -22.80 3.90 -10.40
N SER A 58 -22.15 2.99 -9.67
CA SER A 58 -22.77 2.16 -8.63
C SER A 58 -22.98 2.89 -7.29
N GLY A 59 -22.73 4.19 -7.22
CA GLY A 59 -23.04 5.03 -6.06
C GLY A 59 -21.85 5.37 -5.15
N VAL A 60 -20.65 4.87 -5.45
CA VAL A 60 -19.43 5.27 -4.74
C VAL A 60 -19.15 6.75 -5.01
N LYS A 61 -18.79 7.53 -3.99
CA LYS A 61 -18.53 8.97 -4.16
C LYS A 61 -17.05 9.20 -4.41
N ARG A 62 -16.72 10.03 -5.40
CA ARG A 62 -15.33 10.42 -5.70
C ARG A 62 -14.57 10.94 -4.49
N ARG A 63 -15.25 11.68 -3.59
CA ARG A 63 -14.64 12.24 -2.37
C ARG A 63 -14.17 11.19 -1.36
N ASP A 64 -14.69 9.97 -1.48
CA ASP A 64 -14.35 8.83 -0.60
C ASP A 64 -13.18 8.01 -1.18
N LEU A 65 -12.66 8.39 -2.36
CA LEU A 65 -11.54 7.74 -3.03
C LEU A 65 -10.26 8.58 -3.02
N PHE A 66 -9.15 7.92 -2.73
CA PHE A 66 -7.79 8.40 -2.93
C PHE A 66 -7.18 7.70 -4.14
N ILE A 67 -6.52 8.46 -5.01
CA ILE A 67 -5.89 7.93 -6.21
C ILE A 67 -4.43 8.37 -6.18
N TYR A 68 -3.53 7.41 -6.17
CA TYR A 68 -2.10 7.61 -6.30
C TYR A 68 -1.72 7.26 -7.73
N SER A 69 -1.03 8.19 -8.40
CA SER A 69 -0.40 7.92 -9.68
C SER A 69 1.07 8.28 -9.62
N HIS A 70 1.92 7.45 -10.23
CA HIS A 70 3.36 7.69 -10.34
C HIS A 70 3.72 8.23 -11.70
N ILE A 71 4.51 9.31 -11.71
CA ILE A 71 5.02 9.94 -12.93
C ILE A 71 6.41 9.40 -13.22
N MET A 72 6.59 8.78 -14.39
CA MET A 72 7.90 8.34 -14.87
C MET A 72 8.61 9.52 -15.56
N LEU A 73 9.70 10.04 -14.98
CA LEU A 73 10.47 11.18 -15.50
C LEU A 73 11.07 10.99 -16.91
N ARG A 74 10.99 9.78 -17.48
CA ARG A 74 11.52 9.43 -18.81
C ARG A 74 10.46 9.15 -19.87
N SER A 75 9.16 9.25 -19.57
CA SER A 75 8.16 9.06 -20.62
C SER A 75 8.19 10.28 -21.56
N LYS A 76 8.37 10.04 -22.87
CA LYS A 76 8.36 11.09 -23.90
C LYS A 76 6.99 11.75 -24.08
N GLN A 77 5.98 11.35 -23.30
CA GLN A 77 4.65 11.96 -23.26
C GLN A 77 4.60 13.00 -22.14
N ASN A 78 5.22 14.14 -22.41
CA ASN A 78 4.95 15.38 -21.69
C ASN A 78 3.58 15.94 -22.13
N SER A 79 2.49 15.25 -21.81
CA SER A 79 1.19 15.92 -21.77
C SER A 79 1.13 16.68 -20.44
N ARG A 80 1.38 18.00 -20.49
CA ARG A 80 0.97 18.88 -19.40
C ARG A 80 -0.55 18.75 -19.27
N GLN A 81 -1.03 17.90 -18.38
CA GLN A 81 -2.44 17.91 -17.98
C GLN A 81 -2.67 19.14 -17.10
N SER A 82 -2.95 20.27 -17.74
CA SER A 82 -3.42 21.47 -17.09
C SER A 82 -4.77 21.20 -16.41
N GLY A 83 -4.92 21.60 -15.14
CA GLY A 83 -6.19 21.51 -14.41
C GLY A 83 -6.28 20.40 -13.36
N LEU A 84 -5.27 19.54 -13.22
CA LEU A 84 -5.21 18.58 -12.12
C LEU A 84 -4.74 19.26 -10.82
N THR A 85 -5.57 19.20 -9.77
CA THR A 85 -5.16 19.60 -8.43
C THR A 85 -4.60 18.39 -7.69
N ILE A 86 -3.28 18.39 -7.46
CA ILE A 86 -2.60 17.36 -6.68
C ILE A 86 -2.70 17.73 -5.20
N ARG A 87 -3.22 16.81 -4.37
CA ARG A 87 -3.37 17.05 -2.92
C ARG A 87 -2.09 16.79 -2.13
N SER A 88 -1.27 15.86 -2.61
CA SER A 88 -0.09 15.36 -1.92
C SER A 88 0.95 14.89 -2.94
N LEU A 89 2.23 15.04 -2.60
CA LEU A 89 3.36 14.54 -3.39
C LEU A 89 4.17 13.54 -2.56
N GLY A 90 4.76 12.56 -3.23
CA GLY A 90 5.61 11.54 -2.64
C GLY A 90 6.75 11.15 -3.56
N VAL A 91 7.60 10.25 -3.09
CA VAL A 91 8.70 9.66 -3.86
C VAL A 91 8.58 8.13 -3.86
N SER A 92 9.11 7.48 -4.89
CA SER A 92 9.08 6.03 -5.03
C SER A 92 10.45 5.51 -5.45
N ASN A 93 10.92 4.44 -4.81
CA ASN A 93 12.23 3.82 -5.00
C ASN A 93 13.44 4.72 -4.62
N PHE A 94 13.30 5.53 -3.57
CA PHE A 94 14.39 6.39 -3.06
C PHE A 94 15.12 5.72 -1.90
N LYS A 95 16.46 5.79 -1.91
CA LYS A 95 17.31 5.43 -0.75
C LYS A 95 17.37 6.58 0.26
N LEU A 96 17.72 6.27 1.51
CA LEU A 96 17.76 7.27 2.60
C LEU A 96 18.56 8.55 2.26
N PRO A 97 19.76 8.50 1.65
CA PRO A 97 20.49 9.73 1.29
C PRO A 97 19.70 10.61 0.31
N GLN A 98 19.04 10.02 -0.67
CA GLN A 98 18.23 10.73 -1.67
C GLN A 98 16.98 11.34 -1.00
N ILE A 99 16.35 10.63 -0.06
CA ILE A 99 15.22 11.16 0.72
C ILE A 99 15.66 12.38 1.52
N LYS A 100 16.81 12.29 2.23
CA LYS A 100 17.35 13.41 3.02
C LYS A 100 17.60 14.63 2.14
N GLU A 101 18.17 14.44 0.96
CA GLU A 101 18.45 15.51 0.01
C GLU A 101 17.17 16.18 -0.51
N VAL A 102 16.19 15.40 -0.98
CA VAL A 102 14.88 15.94 -1.41
C VAL A 102 14.19 16.65 -0.25
N TYR A 103 14.19 16.05 0.94
CA TYR A 103 13.54 16.64 2.10
C TYR A 103 14.21 17.94 2.51
N ALA A 104 15.54 18.06 2.45
CA ALA A 104 16.23 19.31 2.77
C ALA A 104 15.87 20.44 1.80
N ASN A 105 15.80 20.14 0.50
CA ASN A 105 15.70 21.16 -0.55
C ASN A 105 14.27 21.47 -1.03
N ALA A 106 13.31 20.55 -0.89
CA ALA A 106 11.96 20.76 -1.41
C ALA A 106 11.15 21.76 -0.57
N THR A 107 10.47 22.70 -1.23
CA THR A 107 9.53 23.62 -0.57
C THR A 107 8.32 22.88 0.01
N VAL A 108 7.76 21.94 -0.76
CA VAL A 108 6.71 21.02 -0.31
C VAL A 108 7.35 19.68 -0.01
N LYS A 109 7.32 19.25 1.26
CA LYS A 109 7.96 17.99 1.67
C LYS A 109 7.19 16.79 1.13
N PRO A 110 7.88 15.73 0.66
CA PRO A 110 7.21 14.49 0.28
C PRO A 110 6.54 13.90 1.52
N VAL A 111 5.28 13.51 1.38
CA VAL A 111 4.49 12.93 2.48
C VAL A 111 4.41 11.40 2.42
N ILE A 112 4.89 10.81 1.32
CA ILE A 112 4.83 9.36 1.04
C ILE A 112 6.17 8.92 0.46
N VAL A 113 6.66 7.78 0.92
CA VAL A 113 7.77 7.03 0.31
C VAL A 113 7.26 5.64 -0.02
N GLN A 114 7.13 5.31 -1.30
CA GLN A 114 6.71 3.98 -1.74
C GLN A 114 7.92 3.20 -2.26
N ASN A 115 8.48 2.32 -1.45
CA ASN A 115 9.60 1.47 -1.83
C ASN A 115 9.16 0.01 -1.90
N ARG A 116 9.77 -0.73 -2.83
CA ARG A 116 9.60 -2.17 -2.95
C ARG A 116 10.25 -2.89 -1.76
N PHE A 117 9.67 -4.02 -1.36
CA PHE A 117 10.14 -4.85 -0.26
C PHE A 117 10.37 -6.30 -0.74
N TYR A 118 11.51 -6.62 -1.38
CA TYR A 118 11.79 -7.99 -1.86
C TYR A 118 13.29 -8.42 -1.82
N LYS A 119 13.46 -9.73 -2.08
CA LYS A 119 14.61 -10.60 -2.46
C LYS A 119 16.05 -10.22 -2.09
N GLU A 120 16.51 -8.99 -2.27
CA GLU A 120 17.86 -8.60 -1.81
C GLU A 120 17.98 -8.63 -0.26
N THR A 121 16.85 -8.76 0.45
CA THR A 121 16.73 -9.06 1.88
C THR A 121 16.62 -10.56 2.21
N SER A 122 16.92 -11.46 1.26
CA SER A 122 16.70 -12.92 1.37
C SER A 122 15.23 -13.32 1.62
N PHE A 123 14.27 -12.51 1.15
CA PHE A 123 12.83 -12.69 1.42
C PHE A 123 12.51 -12.77 2.93
N ASP A 124 13.42 -12.23 3.75
CA ASP A 124 13.36 -12.25 5.19
C ASP A 124 12.86 -13.61 5.73
N VAL A 125 13.58 -14.71 5.48
CA VAL A 125 13.20 -16.07 5.94
C VAL A 125 12.82 -16.07 7.43
N GLY A 126 13.65 -15.45 8.27
CA GLY A 126 13.37 -15.29 9.69
C GLY A 126 12.12 -14.45 9.98
N LEU A 127 11.76 -13.50 9.11
CA LEU A 127 10.50 -12.76 9.20
C LEU A 127 9.30 -13.63 8.80
N ARG A 128 9.43 -14.51 7.80
CA ARG A 128 8.35 -15.43 7.43
C ARG A 128 8.08 -16.47 8.52
N GLU A 129 9.12 -16.98 9.18
CA GLU A 129 8.98 -17.86 10.36
C GLU A 129 8.35 -17.11 11.54
N PHE A 130 8.86 -15.91 11.84
CA PHE A 130 8.28 -15.00 12.85
C PHE A 130 6.80 -14.68 12.58
N CYS A 131 6.43 -14.47 11.32
CA CYS A 131 5.04 -14.24 10.90
C CYS A 131 4.19 -15.51 11.00
N ALA A 132 4.75 -16.69 10.70
CA ALA A 132 4.01 -17.95 10.77
C ALA A 132 3.59 -18.29 12.21
N GLU A 133 4.48 -18.09 13.19
CA GLU A 133 4.14 -18.27 14.61
C GLU A 133 3.01 -17.33 15.06
N ARG A 134 3.03 -16.09 14.58
CA ARG A 134 2.04 -15.05 14.94
C ARG A 134 0.74 -15.20 14.17
N ALA A 135 0.76 -15.76 12.96
CA ALA A 135 -0.43 -16.12 12.21
C ALA A 135 -1.30 -17.12 12.97
N VAL A 136 -0.67 -18.11 13.63
CA VAL A 136 -1.35 -19.05 14.53
C VAL A 136 -1.99 -18.31 15.70
N LYS A 137 -1.25 -17.41 16.37
CA LYS A 137 -1.75 -16.60 17.49
C LYS A 137 -2.91 -15.68 17.08
N LEU A 138 -2.89 -15.15 15.86
CA LEU A 138 -3.88 -14.25 15.32
C LEU A 138 -5.08 -14.95 14.67
N ASN A 139 -4.97 -16.26 14.42
CA ASN A 139 -5.90 -17.06 13.63
C ASN A 139 -6.19 -16.44 12.25
N VAL A 140 -5.12 -16.08 11.52
CA VAL A 140 -5.18 -15.50 10.16
C VAL A 140 -4.18 -16.20 9.25
N GLU A 141 -4.30 -16.04 7.92
CA GLU A 141 -3.27 -16.52 6.99
C GLU A 141 -1.93 -15.78 7.19
N LYS A 142 -0.82 -16.41 6.78
CA LYS A 142 0.55 -15.95 7.09
C LYS A 142 0.84 -14.58 6.48
N GLU A 143 0.36 -14.36 5.27
CA GLU A 143 0.47 -13.13 4.49
C GLU A 143 -0.21 -11.96 5.21
N LEU A 144 -1.34 -12.25 5.86
CA LEU A 144 -2.14 -11.26 6.57
C LEU A 144 -1.59 -10.96 7.96
N ALA A 145 -1.00 -11.94 8.63
CA ALA A 145 -0.19 -11.72 9.83
C ALA A 145 0.99 -10.77 9.54
N PHE A 146 1.60 -10.92 8.37
CA PHE A 146 2.65 -10.00 7.91
C PHE A 146 2.13 -8.58 7.69
N TYR A 147 0.96 -8.42 7.05
CA TYR A 147 0.32 -7.09 6.91
C TYR A 147 0.06 -6.45 8.27
N VAL A 148 -0.47 -7.21 9.23
CA VAL A 148 -0.72 -6.70 10.60
C VAL A 148 0.57 -6.23 11.28
N LEU A 149 1.66 -6.99 11.17
CA LEU A 149 2.94 -6.62 11.77
C LEU A 149 3.54 -5.36 11.13
N ILE A 150 3.54 -5.27 9.80
CA ILE A 150 4.04 -4.11 9.07
C ILE A 150 3.20 -2.87 9.39
N LEU A 151 1.88 -2.97 9.34
CA LEU A 151 0.98 -1.87 9.69
C LEU A 151 1.14 -1.45 11.17
N GLY A 152 1.41 -2.41 12.05
CA GLY A 152 1.67 -2.19 13.47
C GLY A 152 2.95 -1.40 13.78
N LEU A 153 3.89 -1.30 12.83
CA LEU A 153 5.03 -0.39 12.94
C LEU A 153 4.58 1.07 13.00
N GLY A 154 3.42 1.38 12.41
CA GLY A 154 2.85 2.72 12.33
C GLY A 154 3.40 3.51 11.14
N GLY A 155 2.56 4.36 10.54
CA GLY A 155 2.96 5.21 9.41
C GLY A 155 3.22 4.47 8.09
N ILE A 156 2.90 3.18 8.01
CA ILE A 156 3.03 2.35 6.82
C ILE A 156 1.65 2.02 6.27
N GLN A 157 1.55 1.93 4.95
CA GLN A 157 0.39 1.39 4.25
C GLN A 157 0.84 0.24 3.36
N ILE A 158 -0.02 -0.76 3.15
CA ILE A 158 0.27 -1.91 2.30
C ILE A 158 -0.31 -1.68 0.91
N LEU A 159 0.51 -1.95 -0.11
CA LEU A 159 0.07 -2.04 -1.49
C LEU A 159 -0.37 -3.47 -1.80
N ASP A 160 -1.68 -3.69 -1.83
CA ASP A 160 -2.30 -4.98 -2.12
C ASP A 160 -2.55 -5.12 -3.63
N GLY A 161 -1.89 -6.10 -4.23
CA GLY A 161 -1.99 -6.43 -5.65
C GLY A 161 -2.90 -7.61 -5.97
N THR A 162 -3.65 -8.15 -4.99
CA THR A 162 -4.48 -9.34 -5.20
C THR A 162 -5.44 -9.17 -6.38
N THR A 163 -5.65 -10.25 -7.14
CA THR A 163 -6.64 -10.30 -8.23
C THR A 163 -7.85 -11.16 -7.85
N ASN A 164 -7.88 -11.70 -6.63
CA ASN A 164 -8.96 -12.55 -6.14
C ASN A 164 -9.97 -11.72 -5.32
N PRO A 165 -11.26 -11.64 -5.74
CA PRO A 165 -12.27 -10.83 -5.06
C PRO A 165 -12.58 -11.23 -3.62
N GLU A 166 -12.45 -12.51 -3.27
CA GLU A 166 -12.67 -13.02 -1.92
C GLU A 166 -11.53 -12.55 -1.00
N ARG A 167 -10.28 -12.61 -1.47
CA ARG A 167 -9.11 -12.08 -0.77
C ARG A 167 -9.22 -10.57 -0.55
N MET A 168 -9.63 -9.80 -1.57
CA MET A 168 -9.90 -8.35 -1.43
C MET A 168 -10.79 -8.05 -0.22
N ALA A 169 -11.91 -8.77 -0.10
CA ALA A 169 -12.86 -8.57 0.99
C ALA A 169 -12.28 -9.04 2.34
N GLN A 170 -11.61 -10.19 2.35
CA GLN A 170 -11.05 -10.78 3.55
C GLN A 170 -9.90 -9.95 4.14
N ASP A 171 -9.03 -9.40 3.30
CA ASP A 171 -7.89 -8.57 3.70
C ASP A 171 -8.38 -7.26 4.34
N LEU A 172 -9.33 -6.58 3.68
CA LEU A 172 -9.99 -5.39 4.23
C LEU A 172 -10.68 -5.67 5.57
N LYS A 173 -11.46 -6.75 5.63
CA LYS A 173 -12.19 -7.14 6.85
C LYS A 173 -11.22 -7.38 8.01
N THR A 174 -10.19 -8.19 7.78
CA THR A 174 -9.26 -8.60 8.84
C THR A 174 -8.45 -7.41 9.35
N VAL A 175 -7.90 -6.58 8.44
CA VAL A 175 -7.19 -5.36 8.83
C VAL A 175 -8.13 -4.42 9.58
N GLY A 176 -9.38 -4.27 9.12
CA GLY A 176 -10.39 -3.48 9.81
C GLY A 176 -10.70 -3.98 11.23
N GLU A 177 -10.85 -5.29 11.41
CA GLU A 177 -11.14 -5.91 12.72
C GLU A 177 -9.94 -5.80 13.68
N VAL A 178 -8.72 -6.00 13.19
CA VAL A 178 -7.51 -5.90 14.01
C VAL A 178 -7.27 -4.46 14.45
N PHE A 179 -7.23 -3.52 13.50
CA PHE A 179 -6.89 -2.12 13.78
C PHE A 179 -8.07 -1.29 14.30
N GLY A 180 -9.31 -1.80 14.17
CA GLY A 180 -10.49 -1.24 14.81
C GLY A 180 -10.64 -1.61 16.29
N ASN A 181 -9.91 -2.63 16.78
CA ASN A 181 -10.05 -3.14 18.13
C ASN A 181 -8.86 -2.74 19.03
N LYS A 182 -9.08 -1.72 19.88
CA LYS A 182 -8.06 -1.21 20.81
C LYS A 182 -7.50 -2.27 21.77
N ARG A 183 -8.31 -3.25 22.20
CA ARG A 183 -7.86 -4.32 23.09
C ARG A 183 -6.90 -5.24 22.33
N ARG A 184 -7.30 -5.68 21.13
CA ARG A 184 -6.47 -6.53 20.26
C ARG A 184 -5.14 -5.86 19.91
N LEU A 185 -5.15 -4.56 19.64
CA LEU A 185 -3.92 -3.78 19.42
C LEU A 185 -2.98 -3.78 20.64
N ARG A 186 -3.53 -3.66 21.86
CA ARG A 186 -2.72 -3.77 23.09
C ARG A 186 -2.12 -5.16 23.27
N GLU A 187 -2.89 -6.22 22.98
CA GLU A 187 -2.42 -7.60 23.04
C GLU A 187 -1.31 -7.90 22.02
N LEU A 188 -1.29 -7.19 20.90
CA LEU A 188 -0.27 -7.29 19.85
C LEU A 188 0.95 -6.39 20.08
N GLN A 189 0.94 -5.52 21.09
CA GLN A 189 2.01 -4.55 21.29
C GLN A 189 3.38 -5.24 21.46
N THR A 190 3.43 -6.34 22.23
CA THR A 190 4.66 -7.13 22.41
C THR A 190 5.13 -7.75 21.11
N ASP A 191 4.21 -8.12 20.21
CA ASP A 191 4.55 -8.66 18.90
C ASP A 191 5.12 -7.58 17.98
N PHE A 192 4.56 -6.36 18.01
CA PHE A 192 5.09 -5.21 17.28
C PHE A 192 6.47 -4.81 17.78
N ASP A 193 6.70 -4.82 19.09
CA ASP A 193 7.99 -4.48 19.68
C ASP A 193 9.06 -5.53 19.35
N ALA A 194 8.71 -6.82 19.44
CA ALA A 194 9.58 -7.90 18.97
C ALA A 194 9.91 -7.78 17.47
N PHE A 195 8.93 -7.39 16.66
CA PHE A 195 9.14 -7.20 15.23
C PHE A 195 10.06 -6.02 14.92
N ARG A 196 9.90 -4.89 15.62
CA ARG A 196 10.82 -3.74 15.53
C ARG A 196 12.26 -4.14 15.87
N GLN A 197 12.44 -4.92 16.93
CA GLN A 197 13.76 -5.42 17.33
C GLN A 197 14.37 -6.34 16.26
N LEU A 198 13.56 -7.24 15.68
CA LEU A 198 14.01 -8.11 14.58
C LEU A 198 14.50 -7.28 13.38
N LEU A 199 13.70 -6.30 12.93
CA LEU A 199 14.10 -5.42 11.83
C LEU A 199 15.38 -4.63 12.13
N SER A 200 15.55 -4.17 13.37
CA SER A 200 16.78 -3.49 13.80
C SER A 200 18.00 -4.39 13.67
N LYS A 201 17.93 -5.65 14.12
CA LYS A 201 19.04 -6.61 14.03
C LYS A 201 19.42 -6.91 12.58
N LEU A 202 18.41 -7.14 11.73
CA LEU A 202 18.59 -7.38 10.30
C LEU A 202 19.26 -6.18 9.62
N SER A 203 18.96 -4.96 10.04
CA SER A 203 19.56 -3.74 9.47
C SER A 203 21.03 -3.52 9.85
N THR A 204 21.50 -4.10 10.96
CA THR A 204 22.87 -3.94 11.46
C THR A 204 23.82 -5.08 11.07
N GLY A 205 23.31 -6.14 10.42
CA GLY A 205 24.11 -7.31 10.02
C GLY A 205 24.67 -8.13 11.19
N ALA A 206 24.06 -8.01 12.38
CA ALA A 206 24.46 -8.77 13.57
C ALA A 206 23.66 -10.07 13.62
N GLU A 207 24.29 -11.17 13.23
CA GLU A 207 23.88 -12.52 13.65
C GLU A 207 24.29 -12.78 15.10
#